data_AF-F8FH75-F1
#
_entry.id   AF-F8FH75-F1
#
_cell.length_a   1.000
_cell.length_b   1.000
_cell.length_c   1.000
_cell.angle_alpha   90.00
_cell.angle_beta   90.00
_cell.angle_gamma   90.00
#
_symmetry.space_group_name_H-M   'P 1'
#
loop_
_entity.id
_entity.type
_entity.pdbx_description
1 polymer ?
#
loop_
_entity_poly.entity_id
_entity_poly.type
_entity_poly.pdbx_seq_one_letter_code
_entity_poly.pdbx_strand_id
1 'polypeptide(L)'
;MSNGKTVLERVSNFVRESGFELTVVEIQDDRGMATYDYSKSLIELNSVAFEKEAEKKGLSIDEVIILVVSHELGHALDQDLVKDSEEITAVFQIIQDTGFTDKLMNRILELTLKAEKSAWEIGGQFVPEHLKSIYNKMNESNLKASETFTIRRVMKFLSLLETEQKLKNELRALNGEAL
;
A
#
# COMPACT_ATOMS: atom_id res chain seq x y z
N MET A 1 20.03 -26.82 -6.72
CA MET A 1 21.02 -26.00 -6.02
C MET A 1 20.56 -24.56 -6.17
N SER A 2 19.90 -24.00 -5.16
CA SER A 2 19.49 -22.60 -5.18
C SER A 2 20.74 -21.73 -5.02
N ASN A 3 21.00 -20.84 -5.98
CA ASN A 3 21.98 -19.78 -5.79
C ASN A 3 21.60 -19.02 -4.51
N GLY A 4 22.51 -18.96 -3.54
CA GLY A 4 22.31 -18.49 -2.17
C GLY A 4 22.08 -16.98 -2.01
N LYS A 5 21.36 -16.35 -2.94
CA LYS A 5 20.91 -14.97 -2.81
C LYS A 5 19.63 -14.91 -1.97
N THR A 6 19.63 -14.02 -0.98
CA THR A 6 18.47 -13.66 -0.16
C THR A 6 17.36 -13.03 -1.02
N VAL A 7 16.12 -12.98 -0.52
CA VAL A 7 15.00 -12.28 -1.19
C VAL A 7 15.35 -10.81 -1.40
N LEU A 8 15.91 -10.14 -0.38
CA LEU A 8 16.35 -8.76 -0.47
C LEU A 8 17.31 -8.50 -1.64
N GLU A 9 18.34 -9.35 -1.80
CA GLU A 9 19.29 -9.23 -2.91
C GLU A 9 18.63 -9.48 -4.26
N ARG A 10 17.69 -10.43 -4.35
CA ARG A 10 16.96 -10.72 -5.58
C ARG A 10 16.06 -9.55 -5.99
N VAL A 11 15.30 -8.98 -5.05
CA VAL A 11 14.48 -7.79 -5.29
C VAL A 11 15.35 -6.59 -5.70
N SER A 12 16.43 -6.33 -4.97
CA SER A 12 17.36 -5.24 -5.30
C SER A 12 17.97 -5.39 -6.70
N ASN A 13 18.28 -6.63 -7.11
CA ASN A 13 18.74 -6.90 -8.47
C ASN A 13 17.65 -6.63 -9.49
N PHE A 14 16.43 -7.11 -9.28
CA PHE A 14 15.30 -6.93 -10.19
C PHE A 14 14.96 -5.44 -10.41
N VAL A 15 14.92 -4.64 -9.33
CA VAL A 15 14.68 -3.19 -9.39
C VAL A 15 15.73 -2.49 -10.27
N ARG A 16 17.01 -2.82 -10.05
CA ARG A 16 18.13 -2.26 -10.82
C ARG A 16 18.14 -2.72 -12.28
N GLU A 17 17.87 -3.99 -12.54
CA GLU A 17 17.75 -4.54 -13.89
C GLU A 17 16.57 -3.93 -14.66
N SER A 18 15.53 -3.49 -13.94
CA SER A 18 14.41 -2.73 -14.50
C SER A 18 14.74 -1.25 -14.78
N GLY A 19 15.97 -0.80 -14.48
CA GLY A 19 16.45 0.55 -14.76
C GLY A 19 16.22 1.57 -13.64
N PHE A 20 15.94 1.12 -12.42
CA PHE A 20 15.64 1.99 -11.28
C PHE A 20 16.73 1.98 -10.22
N GLU A 21 17.00 3.14 -9.65
CA GLU A 21 17.88 3.31 -8.48
C GLU A 21 17.04 3.54 -7.21
N LEU A 22 16.13 2.61 -6.90
CA LEU A 22 15.37 2.63 -5.65
C LEU A 22 16.09 1.85 -4.57
N THR A 23 16.08 2.40 -3.35
CA THR A 23 16.56 1.65 -2.18
C THR A 23 15.54 0.57 -1.83
N VAL A 24 16.01 -0.62 -1.49
CA VAL A 24 15.17 -1.72 -1.03
C VAL A 24 15.60 -2.08 0.39
N VAL A 25 14.66 -2.13 1.32
CA VAL A 25 14.92 -2.44 2.73
C VAL A 25 14.03 -3.58 3.21
N GLU A 26 14.56 -4.40 4.11
CA GLU A 26 13.79 -5.45 4.74
C GLU A 26 13.13 -4.94 6.04
N ILE A 27 11.85 -5.26 6.21
CA ILE A 27 11.05 -4.95 7.39
C ILE A 27 10.53 -6.25 8.02
N GLN A 28 10.36 -6.25 9.34
CA GLN A 28 9.89 -7.41 10.10
C GLN A 28 8.41 -7.33 10.52
N ASP A 29 7.62 -6.50 9.84
CA ASP A 29 6.22 -6.32 10.19
C ASP A 29 5.26 -7.15 9.32
N ASP A 30 3.96 -7.06 9.64
CA ASP A 30 2.86 -7.77 9.01
C ASP A 30 2.17 -6.96 7.89
N ARG A 31 2.78 -5.86 7.40
CA ARG A 31 2.13 -4.91 6.47
C ARG A 31 2.02 -5.39 5.02
N GLY A 32 2.42 -6.62 4.72
CA GLY A 32 2.29 -7.23 3.38
C GLY A 32 3.59 -7.84 2.90
N MET A 33 3.67 -8.13 1.60
CA MET A 33 4.91 -8.63 0.98
C MET A 33 5.88 -7.49 0.67
N ALA A 34 5.38 -6.41 0.07
CA ALA A 34 6.15 -5.21 -0.22
C ALA A 34 5.25 -3.97 -0.17
N THR A 35 5.86 -2.81 -0.03
CA THR A 35 5.19 -1.50 -0.14
C THR A 35 6.20 -0.45 -0.58
N TYR A 36 5.81 0.37 -1.55
CA TYR A 36 6.55 1.56 -1.94
C TYR A 36 6.26 2.74 -0.99
N ASP A 37 7.29 3.26 -0.34
CA ASP A 37 7.24 4.50 0.44
C ASP A 37 7.67 5.68 -0.44
N TYR A 38 6.68 6.42 -0.95
CA TYR A 38 6.95 7.58 -1.82
C TYR A 38 7.71 8.70 -1.10
N SER A 39 7.57 8.84 0.22
CA SER A 39 8.21 9.91 0.99
C SER A 39 9.72 9.72 1.14
N LYS A 40 10.14 8.45 1.14
CA LYS A 40 11.55 8.04 1.23
C LYS A 40 12.10 7.49 -0.09
N SER A 41 11.26 7.38 -1.12
CA SER A 41 11.58 6.80 -2.43
C SER A 41 12.26 5.43 -2.31
N LEU A 42 11.64 4.52 -1.53
CA LEU A 42 12.17 3.18 -1.30
C LEU A 42 11.07 2.12 -1.32
N ILE A 43 11.47 0.86 -1.48
CA ILE A 43 10.60 -0.31 -1.33
C ILE A 43 10.93 -1.00 -0.02
N GLU A 44 9.94 -1.12 0.85
CA GLU A 44 10.01 -1.94 2.06
C GLU A 44 9.50 -3.35 1.71
N LEU A 45 10.20 -4.42 2.12
CA LEU A 45 9.79 -5.80 1.85
C LEU A 45 9.84 -6.71 3.07
N ASN A 46 8.99 -7.73 3.07
CA ASN A 46 8.99 -8.82 4.03
C ASN A 46 9.35 -10.14 3.33
N SER A 47 10.61 -10.59 3.47
CA SER A 47 11.10 -11.80 2.80
C SER A 47 10.31 -13.06 3.15
N VAL A 48 9.86 -13.17 4.41
CA VAL A 48 9.09 -14.33 4.88
C VAL A 48 7.74 -14.40 4.16
N ALA A 49 7.12 -13.26 3.86
CA ALA A 49 5.87 -13.22 3.13
C ALA A 49 6.05 -13.67 1.66
N PHE A 50 7.16 -13.31 1.02
CA PHE A 50 7.50 -13.78 -0.33
C PHE A 50 7.64 -15.30 -0.40
N GLU A 51 8.39 -15.89 0.52
CA GLU A 51 8.61 -17.34 0.57
C GLU A 51 7.30 -18.10 0.76
N LYS A 52 6.45 -17.64 1.68
CA LYS A 52 5.12 -18.23 1.93
C LYS A 52 4.21 -18.14 0.71
N GLU A 53 4.22 -17.01 0.01
CA GLU A 53 3.36 -16.84 -1.16
C GLU A 53 3.85 -17.68 -2.35
N ALA A 54 5.17 -17.82 -2.52
CA ALA A 54 5.78 -18.71 -3.51
C ALA A 54 5.36 -20.17 -3.28
N GLU A 55 5.48 -20.66 -2.05
CA GLU A 55 5.02 -22.00 -1.67
C GLU A 55 3.51 -22.18 -1.92
N LYS A 56 2.70 -21.25 -1.41
CA LYS A 56 1.23 -21.31 -1.50
C LYS A 56 0.72 -21.32 -2.94
N LYS A 57 1.37 -20.59 -3.85
CA LYS A 57 0.98 -20.51 -5.27
C LYS A 57 1.68 -21.54 -6.15
N GLY A 58 2.64 -22.29 -5.62
CA GLY A 58 3.50 -23.18 -6.42
C GLY A 58 4.33 -22.41 -7.45
N LEU A 59 4.74 -21.20 -7.13
CA LEU A 59 5.60 -20.34 -7.96
C LEU A 59 7.03 -20.34 -7.41
N SER A 60 8.00 -20.01 -8.26
CA SER A 60 9.33 -19.68 -7.79
C SER A 60 9.33 -18.34 -7.06
N ILE A 61 10.28 -18.15 -6.15
CA ILE A 61 10.48 -16.87 -5.46
C ILE A 61 10.69 -15.74 -6.47
N ASP A 62 11.43 -15.98 -7.55
CA ASP A 62 11.71 -14.98 -8.57
C ASP A 62 10.45 -14.55 -9.34
N GLU A 63 9.53 -15.48 -9.62
CA GLU A 63 8.22 -15.14 -10.20
C GLU A 63 7.36 -14.31 -9.25
N VAL A 64 7.36 -14.62 -7.95
CA VAL A 64 6.63 -13.80 -6.95
C VAL A 64 7.25 -12.42 -6.83
N ILE A 65 8.59 -12.32 -6.83
CA ILE A 65 9.33 -11.05 -6.88
C ILE A 65 8.88 -10.23 -8.09
N ILE A 66 8.90 -10.81 -9.29
CA ILE A 66 8.47 -10.11 -10.50
C ILE A 66 7.03 -9.62 -10.34
N LEU A 67 6.11 -10.48 -9.91
CA LEU A 67 4.69 -10.12 -9.79
C LEU A 67 4.43 -8.99 -8.78
N VAL A 68 5.06 -9.04 -7.61
CA VAL A 68 4.82 -8.06 -6.53
C VAL A 68 5.61 -6.79 -6.76
N VAL A 69 6.91 -6.89 -7.07
CA VAL A 69 7.78 -5.72 -7.20
C VAL A 69 7.43 -4.92 -8.46
N SER A 70 6.92 -5.56 -9.52
CA SER A 70 6.40 -4.81 -10.68
C SER A 70 5.28 -3.85 -10.29
N HIS A 71 4.38 -4.25 -9.38
CA HIS A 71 3.33 -3.37 -8.87
C HIS A 71 3.90 -2.19 -8.05
N GLU A 72 4.89 -2.44 -7.19
CA GLU A 72 5.56 -1.37 -6.44
C GLU A 72 6.33 -0.39 -7.34
N LEU A 73 6.96 -0.89 -8.42
CA LEU A 73 7.54 -0.04 -9.46
C LEU A 73 6.48 0.79 -10.17
N GLY A 74 5.27 0.25 -10.33
CA GLY A 74 4.11 0.99 -10.81
C GLY A 74 3.80 2.20 -9.93
N HIS A 75 3.77 2.02 -8.60
CA HIS A 75 3.63 3.15 -7.66
C HIS A 75 4.78 4.16 -7.77
N ALA A 76 6.03 3.69 -7.90
CA ALA A 76 7.19 4.57 -8.03
C ALA A 76 7.16 5.43 -9.30
N LEU A 77 6.53 4.93 -10.37
CA LEU A 77 6.42 5.58 -11.67
C LEU A 77 5.16 6.42 -11.86
N ASP A 78 4.16 6.25 -10.98
CA ASP A 78 2.92 6.99 -11.07
C ASP A 78 3.12 8.46 -10.67
N GLN A 79 3.06 9.34 -11.66
CA GLN A 79 3.26 10.79 -11.50
C GLN A 79 2.14 11.45 -10.69
N ASP A 80 0.96 10.84 -10.62
CA ASP A 80 -0.19 11.34 -9.88
C ASP A 80 -0.20 10.86 -8.42
N LEU A 81 0.61 9.85 -8.05
CA LEU A 81 0.54 9.20 -6.73
C LEU A 81 0.69 10.19 -5.57
N VAL A 82 1.66 11.11 -5.67
CA VAL A 82 1.91 12.11 -4.61
C VAL A 82 0.70 13.02 -4.44
N LYS A 83 0.17 13.54 -5.55
CA LYS A 83 -1.00 14.41 -5.57
C LYS A 83 -2.23 13.71 -5.01
N ASP A 84 -2.49 12.47 -5.44
CA ASP A 84 -3.62 11.69 -4.96
C ASP A 84 -3.48 11.39 -3.44
N SER A 85 -2.26 11.13 -2.95
CA SER A 85 -1.97 10.92 -1.52
C SER A 85 -2.17 12.18 -0.67
N GLU A 86 -1.72 13.33 -1.16
CA GLU A 86 -1.95 14.63 -0.54
C GLU A 86 -3.44 14.96 -0.46
N GLU A 87 -4.19 14.66 -1.53
CA GLU A 87 -5.64 14.86 -1.53
C GLU A 87 -6.36 13.95 -0.53
N ILE A 88 -5.99 12.66 -0.44
CA ILE A 88 -6.53 11.77 0.60
C ILE A 88 -6.28 12.34 2.00
N THR A 89 -5.07 12.86 2.24
CA THR A 89 -4.71 13.48 3.52
C THR A 89 -5.57 14.71 3.81
N ALA A 90 -5.79 15.56 2.80
CA ALA A 90 -6.69 16.71 2.92
C ALA A 90 -8.14 16.30 3.20
N VAL A 91 -8.63 15.21 2.60
CA VAL A 91 -9.98 14.69 2.88
C VAL A 91 -10.10 14.19 4.33
N PHE A 92 -9.08 13.52 4.86
CA PHE A 92 -9.06 13.15 6.29
C PHE A 92 -9.10 14.37 7.21
N GLN A 93 -8.38 15.43 6.87
CA GLN A 93 -8.43 16.69 7.63
C GLN A 93 -9.84 17.31 7.59
N ILE A 94 -10.50 17.31 6.43
CA ILE A 94 -11.89 17.78 6.31
C ILE A 94 -12.85 16.95 7.17
N ILE A 95 -12.67 15.63 7.22
CA ILE A 95 -13.46 14.75 8.11
C ILE A 95 -13.26 15.14 9.57
N GLN A 96 -12.02 15.41 9.98
CA GLN A 96 -11.70 15.84 11.34
C GLN A 96 -12.34 17.19 11.69
N ASP A 97 -12.34 18.15 10.76
CA ASP A 97 -12.80 19.52 11.02
C ASP A 97 -14.33 19.67 10.89
N THR A 98 -14.95 18.92 9.98
CA THR A 98 -16.36 19.13 9.58
C THR A 98 -17.27 17.91 9.77
N GLY A 99 -16.70 16.78 10.14
CA GLY A 99 -17.40 15.51 10.29
C GLY A 99 -17.43 14.65 9.04
N PHE A 100 -17.82 13.39 9.23
CA PHE A 100 -17.88 12.38 8.18
C PHE A 100 -19.10 12.56 7.27
N THR A 101 -18.91 12.31 5.97
CA THR A 101 -20.00 12.13 5.00
C THR A 101 -19.65 11.04 3.99
N ASP A 102 -20.67 10.39 3.41
CA ASP A 102 -20.49 9.39 2.35
C ASP A 102 -19.73 9.94 1.14
N LYS A 103 -19.88 11.25 0.86
CA LYS A 103 -19.14 11.91 -0.23
C LYS A 103 -17.63 11.91 0.03
N LEU A 104 -17.19 12.19 1.27
CA LEU A 104 -15.78 12.18 1.64
C LEU A 104 -15.23 10.74 1.59
N MET A 105 -16.02 9.77 2.04
CA MET A 105 -15.67 8.35 1.93
C MET A 105 -15.46 7.91 0.49
N ASN A 106 -16.42 8.21 -0.38
CA ASN A 106 -16.34 7.89 -1.81
C ASN A 106 -15.14 8.57 -2.46
N ARG A 107 -14.80 9.80 -2.06
CA ARG A 107 -13.61 10.48 -2.57
C ARG A 107 -12.31 9.77 -2.20
N ILE A 108 -12.16 9.33 -0.95
CA ILE A 108 -10.99 8.54 -0.51
C ILE A 108 -10.92 7.23 -1.30
N LEU A 109 -12.06 6.53 -1.46
CA LEU A 109 -12.12 5.29 -2.23
C LEU A 109 -11.72 5.48 -3.69
N GLU A 110 -12.26 6.50 -4.36
CA GLU A 110 -11.94 6.83 -5.75
C GLU A 110 -10.45 7.08 -5.93
N LEU A 111 -9.85 7.89 -5.06
CA LEU A 111 -8.42 8.23 -5.11
C LEU A 111 -7.55 7.00 -4.86
N THR A 112 -7.84 6.21 -3.83
CA THR A 112 -7.07 4.98 -3.55
C THR A 112 -7.18 3.99 -4.72
N LEU A 113 -8.38 3.73 -5.22
CA LEU A 113 -8.58 2.79 -6.33
C LEU A 113 -7.98 3.30 -7.64
N LYS A 114 -7.92 4.62 -7.86
CA LYS A 114 -7.22 5.21 -9.00
C LYS A 114 -5.72 4.91 -8.92
N ALA A 115 -5.08 5.20 -7.78
CA ALA A 115 -3.66 4.96 -7.56
C ALA A 115 -3.31 3.47 -7.71
N GLU A 116 -4.13 2.57 -7.15
CA GLU A 116 -3.94 1.12 -7.29
C GLU A 116 -4.03 0.67 -8.76
N LYS A 117 -5.09 1.05 -9.47
CA LYS A 117 -5.27 0.68 -10.89
C LYS A 117 -4.09 1.15 -11.73
N SER A 118 -3.66 2.39 -11.52
CA SER A 118 -2.52 2.99 -12.19
C SER A 118 -1.23 2.21 -11.91
N ALA A 119 -0.96 1.88 -10.64
CA ALA A 119 0.20 1.07 -10.27
C ALA A 119 0.19 -0.32 -10.91
N TRP A 120 -0.96 -1.02 -10.95
CA TRP A 120 -1.07 -2.30 -11.63
C TRP A 120 -0.85 -2.17 -13.15
N GLU A 121 -1.42 -1.16 -13.79
CA GLU A 121 -1.28 -0.91 -15.23
C GLU A 121 0.18 -0.60 -15.60
N ILE A 122 0.80 0.38 -14.93
CA ILE A 122 2.19 0.78 -15.13
C ILE A 122 3.12 -0.37 -14.80
N GLY A 123 2.92 -1.04 -13.67
CA GLY A 123 3.73 -2.17 -13.24
C GLY A 123 3.67 -3.34 -14.21
N GLY A 124 2.55 -3.50 -14.91
CA GLY A 124 2.35 -4.55 -15.88
C GLY A 124 3.45 -4.58 -16.95
N GLN A 125 4.06 -3.44 -17.31
CA GLN A 125 5.10 -3.40 -18.35
C GLN A 125 6.37 -4.22 -17.99
N PHE A 126 6.62 -4.47 -16.70
CA PHE A 126 7.77 -5.24 -16.22
C PHE A 126 7.51 -6.74 -16.10
N VAL A 127 6.26 -7.16 -16.33
CA VAL A 127 5.82 -8.55 -16.16
C VAL A 127 5.97 -9.31 -17.49
N PRO A 128 6.72 -10.43 -17.52
CA PRO A 128 6.87 -11.24 -18.73
C PRO A 128 5.55 -11.93 -19.10
N GLU A 129 5.38 -12.21 -20.39
CA GLU A 129 4.11 -12.70 -20.96
C GLU A 129 3.54 -13.94 -20.24
N HIS A 130 4.39 -14.89 -19.87
CA HIS A 130 3.97 -16.12 -19.17
C HIS A 130 3.37 -15.87 -17.77
N LEU A 131 3.66 -14.73 -17.14
CA LEU A 131 3.13 -14.35 -15.82
C LEU A 131 1.93 -13.39 -15.90
N LYS A 132 1.63 -12.81 -17.07
CA LYS A 132 0.55 -11.81 -17.23
C LYS A 132 -0.81 -12.28 -16.75
N SER A 133 -1.15 -13.54 -17.02
CA SER A 133 -2.43 -14.10 -16.56
C SER A 133 -2.54 -14.13 -15.04
N ILE A 134 -1.44 -14.45 -14.34
CA ILE A 134 -1.38 -14.47 -12.88
C ILE A 134 -1.43 -13.05 -12.33
N TYR A 135 -0.66 -12.14 -12.93
CA TYR A 135 -0.62 -10.73 -12.57
C TYR A 135 -1.99 -10.06 -12.66
N ASN A 136 -2.73 -10.29 -13.75
CA ASN A 136 -4.07 -9.73 -13.93
C ASN A 136 -5.07 -10.26 -12.90
N LYS A 137 -4.98 -11.54 -12.53
CA LYS A 137 -5.80 -12.12 -11.44
C LYS A 137 -5.45 -11.52 -10.07
N MET A 138 -4.17 -11.22 -9.84
CA MET A 138 -3.72 -10.54 -8.64
C MET A 138 -4.27 -9.11 -8.57
N ASN A 139 -4.22 -8.37 -9.67
CA ASN A 139 -4.83 -7.04 -9.78
C ASN A 139 -6.32 -7.06 -9.39
N GLU A 140 -7.13 -7.95 -10.00
CA GLU A 140 -8.56 -8.05 -9.68
C GLU A 140 -8.84 -8.34 -8.19
N SER A 141 -8.01 -9.19 -7.59
CA SER A 141 -8.13 -9.55 -6.17
C SER A 141 -7.69 -8.40 -5.26
N ASN A 142 -6.61 -7.71 -5.63
CA ASN A 142 -6.05 -6.59 -4.87
C ASN A 142 -6.97 -5.38 -4.91
N LEU A 143 -7.59 -5.03 -6.04
CA LEU A 143 -8.53 -3.91 -6.10
C LEU A 143 -9.70 -4.06 -5.10
N LYS A 144 -10.24 -5.28 -4.95
CA LYS A 144 -11.29 -5.58 -3.95
C LYS A 144 -10.75 -5.52 -2.52
N ALA A 145 -9.52 -5.98 -2.31
CA ALA A 145 -8.86 -5.91 -1.02
C ALA A 145 -8.57 -4.45 -0.62
N SER A 146 -8.09 -3.62 -1.55
CA SER A 146 -7.80 -2.19 -1.36
C SER A 146 -9.06 -1.39 -1.05
N GLU A 147 -10.19 -1.69 -1.69
CA GLU A 147 -11.50 -1.12 -1.32
C GLU A 147 -11.85 -1.46 0.13
N THR A 148 -11.79 -2.75 0.50
CA THR A 148 -12.10 -3.22 1.85
C THR A 148 -11.17 -2.61 2.91
N PHE A 149 -9.88 -2.55 2.61
CA PHE A 149 -8.86 -1.97 3.50
C PHE A 149 -9.09 -0.47 3.69
N THR A 150 -9.42 0.24 2.61
CA THR A 150 -9.73 1.68 2.66
C THR A 150 -10.94 1.95 3.54
N ILE A 151 -12.02 1.18 3.39
CA ILE A 151 -13.20 1.28 4.27
C ILE A 151 -12.79 1.08 5.73
N ARG A 152 -12.03 0.02 6.03
CA ARG A 152 -11.55 -0.24 7.40
C ARG A 152 -10.67 0.87 7.95
N ARG A 153 -9.79 1.44 7.13
CA ARG A 153 -8.93 2.57 7.50
C ARG A 153 -9.75 3.79 7.88
N VAL A 154 -10.77 4.14 7.09
CA VAL A 154 -11.67 5.26 7.40
C VAL A 154 -12.46 4.99 8.68
N MET A 155 -13.04 3.79 8.83
CA MET A 155 -13.77 3.43 10.06
C MET A 155 -12.89 3.48 11.31
N LYS A 156 -11.64 3.02 11.21
CA LYS A 156 -10.66 3.13 12.30
C LYS A 156 -10.35 4.58 12.64
N PHE A 157 -10.18 5.43 11.64
CA PHE A 157 -9.95 6.87 11.84
C PHE A 157 -11.13 7.53 12.56
N LEU A 158 -12.37 7.25 12.16
CA LEU A 158 -13.57 7.77 12.84
C LEU A 158 -13.64 7.35 14.30
N SER A 159 -13.35 6.07 14.60
CA SER A 159 -13.31 5.58 15.98
C SER A 159 -12.24 6.28 16.83
N LEU A 160 -11.09 6.63 16.23
CA LEU A 160 -10.04 7.41 16.91
C LEU A 160 -10.51 8.84 17.22
N LEU A 161 -11.19 9.50 16.28
CA LEU A 161 -11.74 10.85 16.50
C LEU A 161 -12.78 10.87 17.62
N GLU A 162 -13.68 9.88 17.67
CA GLU A 162 -14.66 9.75 18.76
C GLU A 162 -13.97 9.56 20.12
N THR A 163 -12.94 8.72 20.15
CA THR A 163 -12.13 8.47 21.35
C THR A 163 -11.42 9.73 21.82
N GLU A 164 -10.80 10.47 20.90
CA GLU A 164 -10.12 11.72 21.19
C GLU A 164 -11.09 12.78 21.76
N GLN A 165 -12.27 12.93 21.16
CA GLN A 165 -13.28 13.88 21.62
C GLN A 165 -13.78 13.52 23.02
N LYS A 166 -13.99 12.22 23.30
CA LYS A 166 -14.36 11.74 24.63
C LYS A 166 -13.30 12.09 25.68
N LEU A 167 -12.03 11.80 25.40
CA LEU A 167 -10.91 12.12 26.30
C LEU A 167 -10.78 13.62 26.55
N LYS A 168 -10.97 14.46 25.51
CA LYS A 168 -10.98 15.93 25.65
C LYS A 168 -12.09 16.41 26.58
N ASN A 169 -13.29 15.86 26.47
CA ASN A 169 -14.41 16.21 27.34
C ASN A 169 -14.17 15.77 28.80
N GLU A 170 -13.63 14.57 29.02
CA GLU A 170 -13.24 14.08 30.35
C GLU A 170 -12.17 14.97 30.99
N LEU A 171 -11.16 15.41 30.22
CA LEU A 171 -10.11 16.30 30.71
C LEU A 171 -10.65 17.68 31.10
N ARG A 172 -11.56 18.26 30.30
CA ARG A 172 -12.23 19.54 30.63
C ARG A 172 -13.02 19.44 31.93
N ALA A 173 -13.78 18.35 32.09
CA ALA A 173 -14.54 18.10 33.31
C ALA A 173 -13.64 17.99 34.55
N LEU A 174 -12.48 17.33 34.44
CA LEU A 174 -11.49 17.25 35.51
C LEU A 174 -10.86 18.61 35.85
N ASN A 175 -10.69 19.47 34.85
CA ASN A 175 -10.13 20.82 35.04
C ASN A 175 -11.18 21.85 35.52
N GLY A 176 -12.44 21.46 35.71
CA GLY A 176 -13.51 22.38 36.08
C GLY A 176 -13.91 23.36 34.96
N GLU A 177 -13.51 23.08 33.72
CA GLU A 177 -13.97 23.81 32.54
C GLU A 177 -15.39 23.32 32.21
N ALA A 178 -16.38 24.21 32.26
CA ALA A 178 -17.75 23.87 31.89
C ALA A 178 -17.81 23.44 30.41
N LEU A 179 -18.52 22.32 30.15
CA LEU A 179 -18.72 21.72 28.83
C LEU A 179 -19.45 22.65 27.85
#